data_AF-A0A662R4Q7-F1
#
_entry.id   AF-A0A662R4Q7-F1
#
_cell.length_a   1.000
_cell.length_b   1.000
_cell.length_c   1.000
_cell.angle_alpha   90.00
_cell.angle_beta   90.00
_cell.angle_gamma   90.00
#
_symmetry.space_group_name_H-M   'P 1'
#
loop_
_entity.id
_entity.type
_entity.pdbx_description
1 polymer ?
#
loop_
_entity_poly.entity_id
_entity_poly.type
_entity_poly.pdbx_seq_one_letter_code
_entity_poly.pdbx_strand_id
1 'polypeptide(L)'
;MKQEEKILRSIRRSKGKEKRIPLGMALPIAESVMKYLKQCPDAENITPTGSLRRRKETVRDIDLIATSDHPESVIRAFTTIPEVTEVIGSGTTKASVIFRDIQIDLRIVDRSSFGSLLQHFTGSKEHNIRLREIAIKKGFKLSEYGITDQKTGTLMPCAREEEVYQRLDLPFIVPELREDRGEIEAAIAGTLPDLITLNDIRGDLHVHSTWSDGANTIPEMVDFAMRLGYEYICISDHSRSRTIAGGLSEEKLVEKIAEIDRINENLDGFSVLTGSEVDILADGTLDYDDRILAMFDIVVAAVHSGFSQDRRTMTSRIVRAIENEFVDILAHPTGRLLGERIGYEVDIDRVIEVAAETGTIIEINASPSRLDLNDINARKAKESGVMLAIDTDAHSVDHLKFMDFGVQVARRAWLEPGDVLNTMSVTDVLKRVG
;
A
#
# COMPACT_ATOMS: atom_id res chain seq x y z
N MET A 1 -20.37 -24.30 24.80
CA MET A 1 -21.13 -23.47 23.84
C MET A 1 -22.13 -24.36 23.12
N LYS A 2 -23.40 -23.97 23.07
CA LYS A 2 -24.50 -24.79 22.54
C LYS A 2 -24.45 -24.81 21.01
N GLN A 3 -24.72 -25.98 20.42
CA GLN A 3 -24.62 -26.28 18.98
C GLN A 3 -25.33 -25.24 18.07
N GLU A 4 -26.40 -24.64 18.59
CA GLU A 4 -27.21 -23.60 17.94
C GLU A 4 -26.44 -22.29 17.70
N GLU A 5 -25.58 -21.87 18.63
CA GLU A 5 -24.73 -20.68 18.44
C GLU A 5 -23.68 -20.91 17.35
N LYS A 6 -23.15 -22.14 17.26
CA LYS A 6 -22.18 -22.54 16.24
C LYS A 6 -22.80 -22.53 14.84
N ILE A 7 -24.03 -23.03 14.73
CA ILE A 7 -24.81 -23.03 13.48
C ILE A 7 -25.18 -21.59 13.09
N LEU A 8 -25.62 -20.75 14.02
CA LEU A 8 -25.95 -19.34 13.74
C LEU A 8 -24.72 -18.52 13.31
N ARG A 9 -23.54 -18.77 13.91
CA ARG A 9 -22.28 -18.11 13.51
C ARG A 9 -21.83 -18.56 12.11
N SER A 10 -21.99 -19.84 11.78
CA SER A 10 -21.71 -20.39 10.44
C SER A 10 -22.67 -19.84 9.36
N ILE A 11 -23.97 -19.74 9.65
CA ILE A 11 -24.98 -19.18 8.73
C ILE A 11 -24.77 -17.68 8.49
N ARG A 12 -24.39 -16.90 9.53
CA ARG A 12 -24.05 -15.48 9.37
C ARG A 12 -22.81 -15.27 8.49
N ARG A 13 -21.84 -16.20 8.51
CA ARG A 13 -20.68 -16.18 7.62
C ARG A 13 -21.03 -16.52 6.16
N SER A 14 -21.98 -17.42 5.93
CA SER A 14 -22.35 -17.87 4.58
C SER A 14 -23.27 -16.91 3.81
N LYS A 15 -23.92 -15.93 4.46
CA LYS A 15 -24.97 -15.08 3.85
C LYS A 15 -24.58 -13.63 3.55
N GLY A 16 -23.32 -13.22 3.74
CA GLY A 16 -22.85 -11.87 3.36
C GLY A 16 -22.17 -11.88 1.99
N LYS A 17 -22.27 -10.78 1.21
CA LYS A 17 -21.32 -10.47 0.12
C LYS A 17 -19.90 -10.80 0.60
N GLU A 18 -19.09 -11.48 -0.23
CA GLU A 18 -17.71 -11.89 0.14
C GLU A 18 -16.97 -10.71 0.80
N LYS A 19 -16.84 -10.77 2.14
CA LYS A 19 -16.30 -9.66 2.91
C LYS A 19 -14.80 -9.63 2.67
N ARG A 20 -14.33 -8.63 1.92
CA ARG A 20 -12.89 -8.41 1.72
C ARG A 20 -12.31 -7.71 2.95
N ILE A 21 -11.07 -8.05 3.29
CA ILE A 21 -10.33 -7.55 4.44
C ILE A 21 -9.29 -6.54 3.91
N PRO A 22 -9.25 -5.30 4.42
CA PRO A 22 -8.21 -4.34 4.06
C PRO A 22 -6.80 -4.85 4.37
N LEU A 23 -5.84 -4.53 3.51
CA LEU A 23 -4.45 -4.94 3.65
C LEU A 23 -3.86 -4.53 5.00
N GLY A 24 -4.16 -3.30 5.45
CA GLY A 24 -3.72 -2.79 6.75
C GLY A 24 -4.22 -3.56 7.96
N MET A 25 -5.25 -4.40 7.80
CA MET A 25 -5.71 -5.33 8.83
C MET A 25 -5.11 -6.72 8.63
N ALA A 26 -5.11 -7.22 7.38
CA ALA A 26 -4.67 -8.58 7.08
C ALA A 26 -3.16 -8.78 7.29
N LEU A 27 -2.34 -7.81 6.90
CA LEU A 27 -0.88 -7.94 6.96
C LEU A 27 -0.36 -8.02 8.40
N PRO A 28 -0.71 -7.11 9.34
CA PRO A 28 -0.27 -7.24 10.72
C PRO A 28 -0.72 -8.53 11.40
N ILE A 29 -1.90 -9.05 11.03
CA ILE A 29 -2.40 -10.33 11.53
C ILE A 29 -1.53 -11.48 11.02
N ALA A 30 -1.23 -11.52 9.73
CA ALA A 30 -0.35 -12.53 9.15
C ALA A 30 1.04 -12.47 9.79
N GLU A 31 1.62 -11.29 9.96
CA GLU A 31 2.92 -11.09 10.61
C GLU A 31 2.94 -11.56 12.06
N SER A 32 1.87 -11.29 12.82
CA SER A 32 1.71 -11.77 14.19
C SER A 32 1.70 -13.31 14.27
N VAL A 33 0.91 -13.95 13.40
CA VAL A 33 0.86 -15.41 13.29
C VAL A 33 2.21 -15.99 12.88
N MET A 34 2.87 -15.39 11.88
CA MET A 34 4.21 -15.78 11.45
C MET A 34 5.23 -15.65 12.59
N LYS A 35 5.16 -14.57 13.38
CA LYS A 35 6.04 -14.36 14.54
C LYS A 35 5.84 -15.43 15.60
N TYR A 36 4.60 -15.87 15.84
CA TYR A 36 4.33 -16.99 16.73
C TYR A 36 4.88 -18.30 16.17
N LEU A 37 4.62 -18.60 14.90
CA LEU A 37 5.11 -19.82 14.25
C LEU A 37 6.64 -19.91 14.20
N LYS A 38 7.35 -18.77 14.08
CA LYS A 38 8.81 -18.70 14.16
C LYS A 38 9.37 -19.16 15.52
N GLN A 39 8.55 -19.26 16.56
CA GLN A 39 8.96 -19.82 17.86
C GLN A 39 8.92 -21.35 17.89
N CYS A 40 8.25 -21.98 16.91
CA CYS A 40 8.28 -23.43 16.74
C CYS A 40 9.59 -23.81 16.02
N PRO A 41 10.49 -24.59 16.65
CA PRO A 41 11.79 -24.93 16.04
C PRO A 41 11.65 -25.78 14.77
N ASP A 42 10.52 -26.45 14.61
CA ASP A 42 10.24 -27.29 13.45
C ASP A 42 9.70 -26.50 12.24
N ALA A 43 9.35 -25.22 12.42
CA ALA A 43 8.75 -24.40 11.38
C ALA A 43 9.80 -23.57 10.64
N GLU A 44 9.91 -23.77 9.34
CA GLU A 44 10.83 -23.05 8.46
C GLU A 44 10.08 -22.36 7.30
N ASN A 45 10.71 -21.36 6.68
CA ASN A 45 10.22 -20.68 5.47
C ASN A 45 8.75 -20.21 5.53
N ILE A 46 8.28 -19.78 6.71
CA ILE A 46 6.90 -19.33 6.90
C ILE A 46 6.66 -18.08 6.06
N THR A 47 5.77 -18.16 5.09
CA THR A 47 5.59 -17.13 4.05
C THR A 47 4.11 -16.95 3.73
N PRO A 48 3.60 -15.70 3.67
CA PRO A 48 2.25 -15.45 3.18
C PRO A 48 2.21 -15.67 1.67
N THR A 49 1.06 -16.10 1.15
CA THR A 49 0.83 -16.31 -0.29
C THR A 49 -0.39 -15.50 -0.76
N GLY A 50 -0.95 -15.86 -1.91
CA GLY A 50 -2.15 -15.24 -2.45
C GLY A 50 -2.04 -13.73 -2.66
N SER A 51 -3.19 -13.07 -2.59
CA SER A 51 -3.28 -11.62 -2.78
C SER A 51 -2.57 -10.81 -1.68
N LEU A 52 -2.38 -11.40 -0.49
CA LEU A 52 -1.65 -10.76 0.60
C LEU A 52 -0.18 -10.57 0.23
N ARG A 53 0.46 -11.63 -0.29
CA ARG A 53 1.86 -11.54 -0.74
C ARG A 53 2.04 -10.59 -1.92
N ARG A 54 1.03 -10.48 -2.80
CA ARG A 54 1.02 -9.51 -3.90
C ARG A 54 0.64 -8.09 -3.45
N ARG A 55 0.37 -7.87 -2.15
CA ARG A 55 0.05 -6.57 -1.55
C ARG A 55 -1.22 -5.91 -2.10
N LYS A 56 -2.23 -6.71 -2.49
CA LYS A 56 -3.52 -6.13 -2.87
C LYS A 56 -4.12 -5.36 -1.69
N GLU A 57 -4.68 -4.19 -1.99
CA GLU A 57 -5.36 -3.30 -1.03
C GLU A 57 -6.43 -3.99 -0.16
N THR A 58 -7.02 -5.07 -0.69
CA THR A 58 -7.91 -5.95 0.05
C THR A 58 -7.65 -7.41 -0.31
N VAL A 59 -7.87 -8.30 0.65
CA VAL A 59 -7.71 -9.76 0.54
C VAL A 59 -9.01 -10.47 0.95
N ARG A 60 -9.15 -11.77 0.62
CA ARG A 60 -10.32 -12.57 1.02
C ARG A 60 -10.06 -13.27 2.35
N ASP A 61 -8.89 -13.87 2.44
CA ASP A 61 -8.37 -14.74 3.49
C ASP A 61 -6.85 -14.51 3.59
N ILE A 62 -6.23 -15.14 4.59
CA ILE A 62 -4.79 -15.15 4.79
C ILE A 62 -4.29 -16.58 4.58
N ASP A 63 -3.58 -16.81 3.48
CA ASP A 63 -2.92 -18.07 3.19
C ASP A 63 -1.44 -18.02 3.57
N LEU A 64 -1.00 -18.92 4.42
CA LEU A 64 0.40 -19.12 4.80
C LEU A 64 0.89 -20.48 4.31
N ILE A 65 2.14 -20.53 3.86
CA ILE A 65 2.88 -21.77 3.68
C ILE A 65 4.08 -21.81 4.61
N ALA A 66 4.52 -23.01 4.99
CA ALA A 66 5.75 -23.24 5.72
C ALA A 66 6.37 -24.58 5.30
N THR A 67 7.64 -24.80 5.59
CA THR A 67 8.33 -26.08 5.42
C THR A 67 8.65 -26.69 6.78
N SER A 68 8.60 -28.02 6.89
CA SER A 68 8.96 -28.74 8.12
C SER A 68 9.17 -30.22 7.85
N ASP A 69 10.10 -30.84 8.57
CA ASP A 69 10.25 -32.31 8.64
C ASP A 69 9.34 -32.93 9.73
N HIS A 70 8.70 -32.07 10.55
CA HIS A 70 7.77 -32.45 11.63
C HIS A 70 6.46 -31.65 11.51
N PRO A 71 5.69 -31.84 10.42
CA PRO A 71 4.55 -30.99 10.08
C PRO A 71 3.46 -30.98 11.17
N GLU A 72 3.22 -32.08 11.88
CA GLU A 72 2.25 -32.14 12.97
C GLU A 72 2.61 -31.23 14.16
N SER A 73 3.92 -31.01 14.39
CA SER A 73 4.41 -30.08 15.42
C SER A 73 4.03 -28.64 15.06
N VAL A 74 4.24 -28.26 13.80
CA VAL A 74 3.92 -26.92 13.29
C VAL A 74 2.41 -26.69 13.25
N ILE A 75 1.62 -27.67 12.79
CA ILE A 75 0.16 -27.58 12.80
C ILE A 75 -0.38 -27.43 14.23
N ARG A 76 0.20 -28.15 15.20
CA ARG A 76 -0.16 -27.99 16.60
C ARG A 76 0.15 -26.57 17.07
N ALA A 77 1.36 -26.08 16.85
CA ALA A 77 1.76 -24.72 17.21
C ALA A 77 0.79 -23.67 16.63
N PHE A 78 0.41 -23.82 15.36
CA PHE A 78 -0.55 -22.95 14.67
C PHE A 78 -1.95 -22.98 15.30
N THR A 79 -2.49 -24.18 15.54
CA THR A 79 -3.86 -24.35 16.07
C THR A 79 -3.99 -23.98 17.54
N THR A 80 -2.88 -23.89 18.28
CA THR A 80 -2.85 -23.52 19.70
C THR A 80 -2.43 -22.08 19.97
N ILE A 81 -2.31 -21.24 18.93
CA ILE A 81 -2.04 -19.80 19.12
C ILE A 81 -3.13 -19.21 20.04
N PRO A 82 -2.78 -18.48 21.13
CA PRO A 82 -3.75 -18.01 22.11
C PRO A 82 -4.94 -17.23 21.54
N GLU A 83 -4.74 -16.45 20.48
CA GLU A 83 -5.79 -15.66 19.82
C GLU A 83 -6.61 -16.44 18.78
N VAL A 84 -6.34 -17.73 18.57
CA VAL A 84 -7.20 -18.60 17.77
C VAL A 84 -8.49 -18.88 18.54
N THR A 85 -9.61 -18.49 17.92
CA THR A 85 -10.95 -18.62 18.51
C THR A 85 -11.68 -19.88 18.07
N GLU A 86 -11.32 -20.45 16.92
CA GLU A 86 -11.93 -21.65 16.36
C GLU A 86 -10.94 -22.36 15.43
N VAL A 87 -10.85 -23.69 15.54
CA VAL A 87 -10.18 -24.53 14.55
C VAL A 87 -11.26 -25.07 13.60
N ILE A 88 -11.25 -24.63 12.34
CA ILE A 88 -12.22 -25.03 11.32
C ILE A 88 -11.92 -26.45 10.85
N GLY A 89 -10.64 -26.74 10.62
CA GLY A 89 -10.14 -28.05 10.22
C GLY A 89 -8.65 -28.16 10.52
N SER A 90 -8.19 -29.37 10.85
CA SER A 90 -6.79 -29.64 11.12
C SER A 90 -6.45 -31.06 10.67
N GLY A 91 -5.36 -31.19 9.92
CA GLY A 91 -4.78 -32.45 9.45
C GLY A 91 -3.27 -32.46 9.67
N THR A 92 -2.57 -33.40 9.05
CA THR A 92 -1.11 -33.55 9.25
C THR A 92 -0.30 -32.42 8.64
N THR A 93 -0.68 -31.95 7.46
CA THR A 93 0.06 -30.92 6.69
C THR A 93 -0.75 -29.67 6.37
N LYS A 94 -1.99 -29.58 6.86
CA LYS A 94 -2.85 -28.42 6.63
C LYS A 94 -3.77 -28.15 7.80
N ALA A 95 -4.01 -26.88 8.09
CA ALA A 95 -5.01 -26.47 9.07
C ALA A 95 -5.61 -25.11 8.70
N SER A 96 -6.83 -24.91 9.17
CA SER A 96 -7.64 -23.71 8.97
C SER A 96 -8.16 -23.25 10.32
N VAL A 97 -7.89 -22.00 10.68
CA VAL A 97 -8.29 -21.43 11.98
C VAL A 97 -8.99 -20.09 11.79
N ILE A 98 -9.75 -19.68 12.80
CA ILE A 98 -10.26 -18.33 12.94
C ILE A 98 -9.41 -17.60 13.97
N PHE A 99 -8.69 -16.60 13.52
CA PHE A 99 -7.89 -15.69 14.33
C PHE A 99 -8.55 -14.31 14.27
N ARG A 100 -9.04 -13.78 15.41
CA ARG A 100 -9.72 -12.47 15.48
C ARG A 100 -10.79 -12.26 14.38
N ASP A 101 -11.67 -13.25 14.22
CA ASP A 101 -12.74 -13.30 13.19
C ASP A 101 -12.29 -13.39 11.71
N ILE A 102 -10.98 -13.53 11.45
CA ILE A 102 -10.41 -13.75 10.12
C ILE A 102 -9.99 -15.21 9.96
N GLN A 103 -10.30 -15.81 8.81
CA GLN A 103 -9.82 -17.14 8.47
C GLN A 103 -8.35 -17.08 8.02
N ILE A 104 -7.54 -17.94 8.62
CA ILE A 104 -6.15 -18.14 8.26
C ILE A 104 -5.94 -19.62 7.92
N ASP A 105 -5.38 -19.87 6.75
CA ASP A 105 -5.06 -21.19 6.27
C ASP A 105 -3.54 -21.40 6.28
N LEU A 106 -3.08 -22.49 6.87
CA LEU A 106 -1.67 -22.88 6.89
C LEU A 106 -1.49 -24.21 6.15
N ARG A 107 -0.50 -24.25 5.26
CA ARG A 107 -0.05 -25.47 4.61
C ARG A 107 1.44 -25.72 4.84
N ILE A 108 1.76 -26.93 5.30
CA ILE A 108 3.13 -27.41 5.39
C ILE A 108 3.49 -28.13 4.09
N VAL A 109 4.62 -27.77 3.51
CA VAL A 109 5.07 -28.23 2.19
C VAL A 109 6.48 -28.80 2.29
N ASP A 110 6.82 -29.69 1.35
CA ASP A 110 8.16 -30.25 1.25
C ASP A 110 9.17 -29.17 0.83
N ARG A 111 10.37 -29.19 1.44
CA ARG A 111 11.44 -28.21 1.18
C ARG A 111 11.82 -28.14 -0.30
N SER A 112 11.85 -29.29 -0.99
CA SER A 112 12.23 -29.35 -2.41
C SER A 112 11.19 -28.70 -3.33
N SER A 113 9.93 -28.61 -2.91
CA SER A 113 8.82 -28.08 -3.71
C SER A 113 8.39 -26.68 -3.30
N PHE A 114 9.02 -26.11 -2.26
CA PHE A 114 8.62 -24.82 -1.67
C PHE A 114 8.49 -23.70 -2.70
N GLY A 115 9.51 -23.51 -3.56
CA GLY A 115 9.49 -22.48 -4.60
C GLY A 115 8.37 -22.63 -5.62
N SER A 116 8.04 -23.87 -6.00
CA SER A 116 6.95 -24.15 -6.96
C SER A 116 5.58 -23.87 -6.35
N LEU A 117 5.36 -24.30 -5.10
CA LEU A 117 4.14 -24.00 -4.36
C LEU A 117 4.02 -22.49 -4.10
N LEU A 118 5.11 -21.83 -3.70
CA LEU A 118 5.10 -20.40 -3.45
C LEU A 118 4.70 -19.62 -4.70
N GLN A 119 5.27 -19.94 -5.87
CA GLN A 119 4.88 -19.34 -7.15
C GLN A 119 3.39 -19.57 -7.41
N HIS A 120 2.95 -20.83 -7.35
CA HIS A 120 1.58 -21.22 -7.65
C HIS A 120 0.55 -20.53 -6.74
N PHE A 121 0.75 -20.59 -5.41
CA PHE A 121 -0.18 -20.04 -4.43
C PHE A 121 -0.09 -18.52 -4.31
N THR A 122 1.03 -17.90 -4.69
CA THR A 122 1.10 -16.44 -4.82
C THR A 122 0.21 -15.95 -5.94
N GLY A 123 0.17 -16.67 -7.07
CA GLY A 123 -0.60 -16.25 -8.23
C GLY A 123 -0.12 -14.92 -8.83
N SER A 124 -0.98 -14.10 -9.44
CA SER A 124 -2.43 -14.31 -9.62
C SER A 124 -2.79 -15.55 -10.45
N LYS A 125 -4.09 -15.87 -10.53
CA LYS A 125 -4.57 -16.94 -11.41
C LYS A 125 -4.16 -16.68 -12.86
N GLU A 126 -4.29 -15.43 -13.29
CA GLU A 126 -3.99 -14.95 -14.63
C GLU A 126 -2.49 -15.08 -14.91
N HIS A 127 -1.64 -14.61 -13.99
CA HIS A 127 -0.19 -14.80 -14.07
C HIS A 127 0.21 -16.28 -14.19
N ASN A 128 -0.40 -17.15 -13.38
CA ASN A 128 -0.18 -18.60 -13.46
C ASN A 128 -0.63 -19.23 -14.79
N ILE A 129 -1.65 -18.67 -15.45
CA ILE A 129 -2.08 -19.13 -16.78
C ILE A 129 -0.97 -18.79 -17.79
N ARG A 130 -0.47 -17.55 -17.79
CA ARG A 130 0.60 -17.12 -18.71
C ARG A 130 1.87 -17.95 -18.54
N LEU A 131 2.32 -18.20 -17.31
CA LEU A 131 3.50 -19.06 -17.07
C LEU A 131 3.29 -20.50 -17.54
N ARG A 132 2.08 -21.05 -17.40
CA ARG A 132 1.76 -22.40 -17.92
C ARG A 132 1.76 -22.43 -19.45
N GLU A 133 1.28 -21.40 -20.11
CA GLU A 133 1.34 -21.29 -21.58
C GLU A 133 2.79 -21.26 -22.08
N ILE A 134 3.68 -20.52 -21.39
CA ILE A 134 5.11 -20.48 -21.69
C ILE A 134 5.75 -21.85 -21.47
N ALA A 135 5.44 -22.51 -20.35
CA ALA A 135 5.93 -23.85 -20.07
C ALA A 135 5.51 -24.85 -21.16
N ILE A 136 4.24 -24.85 -21.57
CA ILE A 136 3.72 -25.74 -22.63
C ILE A 136 4.46 -25.52 -23.94
N LYS A 137 4.69 -24.27 -24.35
CA LYS A 137 5.45 -23.94 -25.57
C LYS A 137 6.88 -24.47 -25.55
N LYS A 138 7.46 -24.65 -24.35
CA LYS A 138 8.80 -25.23 -24.14
C LYS A 138 8.80 -26.75 -23.96
N GLY A 139 7.64 -27.41 -24.04
CA GLY A 139 7.51 -28.86 -23.80
C GLY A 139 7.51 -29.23 -22.31
N PHE A 140 7.14 -28.30 -21.44
CA PHE A 140 7.04 -28.49 -20.00
C PHE A 140 5.58 -28.43 -19.52
N LYS A 141 5.31 -29.09 -18.40
CA LYS A 141 4.08 -28.92 -17.61
C LYS A 141 4.44 -28.28 -16.27
N LEU A 142 4.02 -27.04 -16.06
CA LEU A 142 4.15 -26.36 -14.77
C LEU A 142 2.97 -26.71 -13.85
N SER A 143 3.26 -27.06 -12.60
CA SER A 143 2.31 -27.37 -11.54
C SER A 143 2.79 -26.85 -10.19
N GLU A 144 1.97 -26.94 -9.16
CA GLU A 144 2.33 -26.64 -7.77
C GLU A 144 3.50 -27.49 -7.26
N TYR A 145 3.73 -28.68 -7.84
CA TYR A 145 4.80 -29.59 -7.44
C TYR A 145 6.13 -29.35 -8.18
N GLY A 146 6.14 -28.46 -9.18
CA GLY A 146 7.30 -28.19 -10.02
C GLY A 146 7.02 -28.29 -11.51
N ILE A 147 8.09 -28.47 -12.27
CA ILE A 147 8.08 -28.47 -13.73
C ILE A 147 8.35 -29.89 -14.23
N THR A 148 7.42 -30.47 -14.97
CA THR A 148 7.58 -31.79 -15.58
C THR A 148 8.00 -31.66 -17.03
N ASP A 149 9.08 -32.33 -17.42
CA ASP A 149 9.44 -32.52 -18.83
C ASP A 149 8.44 -33.48 -19.50
N GLN A 150 7.76 -33.01 -20.54
CA GLN A 150 6.71 -33.82 -21.19
C GLN A 150 7.28 -34.96 -22.05
N LYS A 151 8.54 -34.88 -22.47
CA LYS A 151 9.20 -35.94 -23.24
C LYS A 151 9.67 -37.07 -22.34
N THR A 152 10.26 -36.75 -21.18
CA THR A 152 10.83 -37.76 -20.28
C THR A 152 9.88 -38.17 -19.15
N GLY A 153 8.86 -37.35 -18.86
CA GLY A 153 7.99 -37.51 -17.69
C GLY A 153 8.66 -37.14 -16.36
N THR A 154 9.88 -36.61 -16.39
CA THR A 154 10.65 -36.30 -15.17
C THR A 154 10.11 -35.04 -14.51
N LEU A 155 9.70 -35.15 -13.24
CA LEU A 155 9.35 -34.01 -12.40
C LEU A 155 10.63 -33.36 -11.84
N MET A 156 10.76 -32.06 -12.08
CA MET A 156 11.83 -31.23 -11.53
C MET A 156 11.21 -30.28 -10.50
N PRO A 157 11.33 -30.59 -9.19
CA PRO A 157 10.86 -29.69 -8.14
C PRO A 157 11.74 -28.43 -8.09
N CYS A 158 11.16 -27.32 -7.61
CA CYS A 158 11.87 -26.05 -7.41
C CYS A 158 11.85 -25.72 -5.92
N ALA A 159 13.03 -25.69 -5.29
CA ALA A 159 13.15 -25.36 -3.88
C ALA A 159 13.05 -23.84 -3.66
N ARG A 160 13.53 -23.06 -4.66
CA ARG A 160 13.44 -21.61 -4.68
C ARG A 160 12.50 -21.14 -5.77
N GLU A 161 11.87 -19.99 -5.56
CA GLU A 161 10.87 -19.47 -6.49
C GLU A 161 11.50 -19.01 -7.81
N GLU A 162 12.71 -18.45 -7.73
CA GLU A 162 13.53 -18.00 -8.85
C GLU A 162 13.82 -19.14 -9.84
N GLU A 163 13.97 -20.37 -9.35
CA GLU A 163 14.22 -21.55 -10.19
C GLU A 163 13.05 -21.87 -11.12
N VAL A 164 11.81 -21.50 -10.73
CA VAL A 164 10.63 -21.65 -11.60
C VAL A 164 10.78 -20.74 -12.83
N TYR A 165 11.10 -19.46 -12.61
CA TYR A 165 11.27 -18.48 -13.68
C TYR A 165 12.48 -18.80 -14.56
N GLN A 166 13.62 -19.15 -13.95
CA GLN A 166 14.84 -19.51 -14.67
C GLN A 166 14.62 -20.69 -15.63
N ARG A 167 13.88 -21.72 -15.22
CA ARG A 167 13.54 -22.87 -16.09
C ARG A 167 12.59 -22.51 -17.24
N LEU A 168 11.88 -21.40 -17.12
CA LEU A 168 11.04 -20.82 -18.17
C LEU A 168 11.78 -19.74 -18.98
N ASP A 169 13.10 -19.58 -18.78
CA ASP A 169 13.92 -18.53 -19.37
C ASP A 169 13.36 -17.13 -19.14
N LEU A 170 12.85 -16.88 -17.93
CA LEU A 170 12.36 -15.59 -17.47
C LEU A 170 13.19 -15.09 -16.29
N PRO A 171 13.38 -13.77 -16.16
CA PRO A 171 13.83 -13.19 -14.90
C PRO A 171 12.80 -13.44 -13.79
N PHE A 172 13.23 -13.32 -12.53
CA PHE A 172 12.31 -13.41 -11.40
C PHE A 172 11.33 -12.23 -11.41
N ILE A 173 10.03 -12.52 -11.45
CA ILE A 173 8.97 -11.51 -11.38
C ILE A 173 8.51 -11.41 -9.92
N VAL A 174 8.69 -10.24 -9.31
CA VAL A 174 8.29 -10.00 -7.92
C VAL A 174 6.76 -10.11 -7.74
N PRO A 175 6.27 -10.59 -6.59
CA PRO A 175 4.84 -10.85 -6.35
C PRO A 175 3.88 -9.71 -6.70
N GLU A 176 4.27 -8.47 -6.44
CA GLU A 176 3.50 -7.24 -6.63
C GLU A 176 3.08 -7.04 -8.09
N LEU A 177 3.90 -7.50 -9.04
CA LEU A 177 3.65 -7.36 -10.48
C LEU A 177 2.78 -8.48 -11.06
N ARG A 178 2.55 -9.58 -10.33
CA ARG A 178 1.92 -10.80 -10.84
C ARG A 178 0.40 -10.69 -10.95
N GLU A 179 -0.06 -9.84 -11.86
CA GLU A 179 -1.48 -9.56 -12.09
C GLU A 179 -1.88 -9.66 -13.59
N ASP A 180 -1.00 -10.16 -14.47
CA ASP A 180 -1.19 -10.23 -15.92
C ASP A 180 -1.53 -8.86 -16.54
N ARG A 181 -0.67 -7.88 -16.24
CA ARG A 181 -0.78 -6.47 -16.69
C ARG A 181 0.47 -6.05 -17.47
N GLY A 182 1.09 -6.98 -18.18
CA GLY A 182 2.28 -6.75 -19.00
C GLY A 182 3.60 -7.25 -18.38
N GLU A 183 3.58 -7.78 -17.15
CA GLU A 183 4.81 -8.19 -16.45
C GLU A 183 5.53 -9.35 -17.15
N ILE A 184 4.76 -10.21 -17.84
CA ILE A 184 5.28 -11.32 -18.61
C ILE A 184 5.98 -10.81 -19.86
N GLU A 185 5.34 -9.91 -20.59
CA GLU A 185 5.89 -9.28 -21.79
C GLU A 185 7.16 -8.49 -21.46
N ALA A 186 7.13 -7.70 -20.37
CA ALA A 186 8.30 -6.98 -19.88
C ALA A 186 9.43 -7.92 -19.45
N ALA A 187 9.13 -9.03 -18.78
CA ALA A 187 10.11 -10.04 -18.41
C ALA A 187 10.78 -10.69 -19.62
N ILE A 188 10.01 -11.00 -20.67
CA ILE A 188 10.54 -11.56 -21.93
C ILE A 188 11.41 -10.52 -22.65
N ALA A 189 11.00 -9.26 -22.66
CA ALA A 189 11.73 -8.17 -23.31
C ALA A 189 12.96 -7.71 -22.52
N GLY A 190 13.12 -8.13 -21.26
CA GLY A 190 14.18 -7.65 -20.38
C GLY A 190 13.96 -6.20 -19.90
N THR A 191 12.71 -5.77 -19.80
CA THR A 191 12.31 -4.38 -19.47
C THR A 191 11.40 -4.33 -18.24
N LEU A 192 11.59 -5.23 -17.28
CA LEU A 192 10.94 -5.10 -15.97
C LEU A 192 11.42 -3.82 -15.29
N PRO A 193 10.54 -3.07 -14.60
CA PRO A 193 10.90 -1.81 -13.95
C PRO A 193 11.80 -2.03 -12.72
N ASP A 194 12.69 -1.07 -12.46
CA ASP A 194 13.48 -1.02 -11.22
C ASP A 194 12.62 -0.40 -10.11
N LEU A 195 11.75 -1.24 -9.54
CA LEU A 195 10.71 -0.80 -8.62
C LEU A 195 11.26 -0.06 -7.39
N ILE A 196 10.56 1.01 -7.03
CA ILE A 196 10.79 1.76 -5.80
C ILE A 196 10.76 0.86 -4.55
N THR A 197 11.57 1.22 -3.57
CA THR A 197 11.71 0.57 -2.27
C THR A 197 11.56 1.59 -1.15
N LEU A 198 11.35 1.11 0.08
CA LEU A 198 11.25 2.00 1.24
C LEU A 198 12.53 2.82 1.48
N ASN A 199 13.70 2.30 1.08
CA ASN A 199 14.97 2.99 1.24
C ASN A 199 15.16 4.14 0.25
N ASP A 200 14.35 4.21 -0.81
CA ASP A 200 14.37 5.32 -1.76
C ASP A 200 13.62 6.54 -1.22
N ILE A 201 12.78 6.37 -0.19
CA ILE A 201 11.99 7.44 0.42
C ILE A 201 12.86 8.27 1.37
N ARG A 202 12.94 9.57 1.08
CA ARG A 202 13.75 10.55 1.82
C ARG A 202 12.91 11.45 2.72
N GLY A 203 11.59 11.47 2.57
CA GLY A 203 10.72 12.23 3.45
C GLY A 203 9.24 12.00 3.19
N ASP A 204 8.41 12.58 4.06
CA ASP A 204 6.96 12.51 4.02
C ASP A 204 6.38 13.92 3.87
N LEU A 205 5.54 14.12 2.86
CA LEU A 205 5.06 15.44 2.46
C LEU A 205 3.63 15.75 2.95
N HIS A 206 3.01 14.82 3.69
CA HIS A 206 1.67 15.00 4.25
C HIS A 206 1.60 14.50 5.70
N VAL A 207 1.92 15.40 6.64
CA VAL A 207 2.03 15.09 8.07
C VAL A 207 1.31 16.13 8.91
N HIS A 208 0.51 15.67 9.88
CA HIS A 208 -0.30 16.51 10.76
C HIS A 208 0.33 16.62 12.15
N SER A 209 0.08 17.75 12.82
CA SER A 209 0.60 18.03 14.15
C SER A 209 -0.51 18.52 15.09
N THR A 210 -0.14 18.82 16.33
CA THR A 210 -1.05 19.43 17.33
C THR A 210 -1.56 20.82 16.94
N TRP A 211 -1.06 21.41 15.84
CA TRP A 211 -1.62 22.66 15.30
C TRP A 211 -3.00 22.47 14.67
N SER A 212 -3.35 21.25 14.25
CA SER A 212 -4.71 20.87 13.83
C SER A 212 -5.23 19.65 14.60
N ASP A 213 -5.28 18.47 13.99
CA ASP A 213 -5.84 17.23 14.53
C ASP A 213 -4.81 16.10 14.73
N GLY A 214 -3.52 16.41 14.60
CA GLY A 214 -2.45 15.51 14.97
C GLY A 214 -2.30 15.35 16.50
N ALA A 215 -1.88 14.17 16.93
CA ALA A 215 -1.68 13.82 18.33
C ALA A 215 -0.30 14.23 18.88
N ASN A 216 0.62 14.63 18.00
CA ASN A 216 2.02 14.88 18.32
C ASN A 216 2.45 16.30 17.94
N THR A 217 3.35 16.87 18.73
CA THR A 217 3.96 18.17 18.44
C THR A 217 4.93 18.07 17.26
N ILE A 218 5.23 19.19 16.60
CA ILE A 218 6.20 19.19 15.48
C ILE A 218 7.55 18.57 15.90
N PRO A 219 8.15 18.92 17.06
CA PRO A 219 9.41 18.30 17.49
C PRO A 219 9.34 16.78 17.68
N GLU A 220 8.21 16.25 18.17
CA GLU A 220 8.01 14.79 18.30
C GLU A 220 7.93 14.10 16.94
N MET A 221 7.24 14.73 15.97
CA MET A 221 7.17 14.22 14.59
C MET A 221 8.55 14.23 13.93
N VAL A 222 9.32 15.32 14.11
CA VAL A 222 10.68 15.45 13.59
C VAL A 222 11.62 14.38 14.17
N ASP A 223 11.67 14.23 15.51
CA ASP A 223 12.52 13.23 16.15
C ASP A 223 12.21 11.81 15.64
N PHE A 224 10.93 11.49 15.44
CA PHE A 224 10.55 10.18 14.92
C PHE A 224 10.91 10.00 13.44
N ALA A 225 10.67 11.01 12.60
CA ALA A 225 11.04 10.99 11.19
C ALA A 225 12.56 10.81 11.00
N MET A 226 13.38 11.51 11.78
CA MET A 226 14.83 11.34 11.78
C MET A 226 15.25 9.91 12.15
N ARG A 227 14.55 9.25 13.09
CA ARG A 227 14.81 7.84 13.45
C ARG A 227 14.43 6.85 12.35
N LEU A 228 13.51 7.23 11.47
CA LEU A 228 13.19 6.46 10.26
C LEU A 228 14.24 6.68 9.14
N GLY A 229 15.14 7.65 9.30
CA GLY A 229 16.17 7.98 8.32
C GLY A 229 15.73 8.99 7.25
N TYR A 230 14.61 9.68 7.47
CA TYR A 230 14.20 10.78 6.59
C TYR A 230 15.15 11.97 6.70
N GLU A 231 15.20 12.73 5.61
CA GLU A 231 15.90 14.00 5.47
C GLU A 231 14.95 15.19 5.59
N TYR A 232 13.64 14.98 5.38
CA TYR A 232 12.66 16.03 5.55
C TYR A 232 11.27 15.49 5.91
N ILE A 233 10.45 16.36 6.48
CA ILE A 233 9.00 16.19 6.56
C ILE A 233 8.30 17.51 6.22
N CYS A 234 7.10 17.44 5.64
CA CYS A 234 6.22 18.59 5.48
C CYS A 234 5.11 18.56 6.51
N ILE A 235 5.00 19.61 7.32
CA ILE A 235 3.92 19.75 8.29
C ILE A 235 2.73 20.44 7.62
N SER A 236 1.73 19.66 7.24
CA SER A 236 0.62 20.02 6.37
C SER A 236 -0.74 20.04 7.09
N ASP A 237 -0.80 20.62 8.29
CA ASP A 237 -2.04 20.80 9.05
C ASP A 237 -3.20 21.41 8.22
N HIS A 238 -4.44 21.05 8.61
CA HIS A 238 -5.65 21.45 7.89
C HIS A 238 -5.93 22.96 7.87
N SER A 239 -6.56 23.39 6.77
CA SER A 239 -7.07 24.76 6.59
C SER A 239 -8.33 25.08 7.43
N ARG A 240 -8.75 26.36 7.36
CA ARG A 240 -9.74 27.03 8.20
C ARG A 240 -11.14 26.38 8.25
N SER A 241 -11.67 25.83 7.15
CA SER A 241 -13.04 25.29 7.08
C SER A 241 -13.28 24.07 7.96
N ARG A 242 -12.21 23.37 8.36
CA ARG A 242 -12.23 22.23 9.29
C ARG A 242 -12.34 22.69 10.75
N THR A 243 -13.37 23.46 11.10
CA THR A 243 -13.63 23.91 12.49
C THR A 243 -13.79 22.76 13.50
N ILE A 244 -14.14 21.55 13.04
CA ILE A 244 -14.21 20.32 13.87
C ILE A 244 -12.80 19.72 14.13
N ALA A 245 -11.85 19.92 13.20
CA ALA A 245 -10.46 19.45 13.30
C ALA A 245 -9.46 20.58 13.61
N GLY A 246 -9.93 21.72 14.12
CA GLY A 246 -9.06 22.78 14.64
C GLY A 246 -8.37 23.68 13.60
N GLY A 247 -8.95 23.85 12.40
CA GLY A 247 -8.36 24.64 11.30
C GLY A 247 -7.73 25.99 11.68
N LEU A 248 -6.61 26.34 11.04
CA LEU A 248 -5.75 27.48 11.40
C LEU A 248 -6.28 28.82 10.84
N SER A 249 -6.31 29.86 11.69
CA SER A 249 -6.45 31.25 11.22
C SER A 249 -5.11 31.76 10.66
N GLU A 250 -5.13 32.85 9.89
CA GLU A 250 -3.92 33.47 9.33
C GLU A 250 -2.91 33.82 10.43
N GLU A 251 -3.37 34.32 11.59
CA GLU A 251 -2.49 34.64 12.72
C GLU A 251 -1.81 33.40 13.29
N LYS A 252 -2.56 32.30 13.47
CA LYS A 252 -2.00 31.03 13.95
C LYS A 252 -1.03 30.41 12.94
N LEU A 253 -1.29 30.59 11.65
CA LEU A 253 -0.41 30.12 10.60
C LEU A 253 0.95 30.81 10.67
N VAL A 254 0.99 32.13 10.85
CA VAL A 254 2.24 32.87 11.04
C VAL A 254 3.00 32.38 12.27
N GLU A 255 2.31 32.07 13.36
CA GLU A 255 2.93 31.49 14.56
C GLU A 255 3.51 30.09 14.30
N LYS A 256 2.79 29.23 13.56
CA LYS A 256 3.25 27.90 13.14
C LYS A 256 4.52 27.99 12.28
N ILE A 257 4.53 28.87 11.28
CA ILE A 257 5.70 29.09 10.41
C ILE A 257 6.90 29.52 11.26
N ALA A 258 6.72 30.49 12.16
CA ALA A 258 7.80 30.94 13.04
C ALA A 258 8.27 29.86 14.03
N GLU A 259 7.42 28.90 14.42
CA GLU A 259 7.85 27.70 15.14
C GLU A 259 8.72 26.80 14.27
N ILE A 260 8.29 26.50 13.04
CA ILE A 260 9.04 25.68 12.08
C ILE A 260 10.42 26.31 11.78
N ASP A 261 10.49 27.63 11.56
CA ASP A 261 11.76 28.34 11.35
C ASP A 261 12.73 28.14 12.52
N ARG A 262 12.24 28.33 13.76
CA ARG A 262 13.05 28.11 14.98
C ARG A 262 13.48 26.67 15.15
N ILE A 263 12.64 25.70 14.75
CA ILE A 263 13.02 24.29 14.75
C ILE A 263 14.15 24.06 13.76
N ASN A 264 14.00 24.54 12.52
CA ASN A 264 15.01 24.40 11.47
C ASN A 264 16.36 25.03 11.84
N GLU A 265 16.39 26.17 12.56
CA GLU A 265 17.64 26.78 13.06
C GLU A 265 18.47 25.83 13.94
N ASN A 266 17.84 24.83 14.56
CA ASN A 266 18.48 23.88 15.47
C ASN A 266 18.66 22.48 14.87
N LEU A 267 18.30 22.27 13.60
CA LEU A 267 18.45 20.99 12.91
C LEU A 267 19.66 21.02 11.97
N ASP A 268 20.40 19.91 11.92
CA ASP A 268 21.49 19.69 10.97
C ASP A 268 21.17 18.44 10.15
N GLY A 269 21.27 18.56 8.82
CA GLY A 269 20.97 17.46 7.89
C GLY A 269 19.50 17.03 7.80
N PHE A 270 18.57 17.79 8.39
CA PHE A 270 17.12 17.55 8.30
C PHE A 270 16.37 18.86 8.06
N SER A 271 15.28 18.84 7.30
CA SER A 271 14.46 20.02 7.02
C SER A 271 12.98 19.77 7.34
N VAL A 272 12.38 20.73 8.05
CA VAL A 272 10.94 20.79 8.25
C VAL A 272 10.37 21.78 7.24
N LEU A 273 9.55 21.29 6.32
CA LEU A 273 8.85 22.09 5.34
C LEU A 273 7.52 22.59 5.91
N THR A 274 7.16 23.82 5.57
CA THR A 274 5.87 24.38 5.92
C THR A 274 4.87 24.05 4.84
N GLY A 275 3.81 23.31 5.19
CA GLY A 275 2.69 23.10 4.28
C GLY A 275 1.34 23.30 4.92
N SER A 276 0.30 23.05 4.12
CA SER A 276 -1.07 22.91 4.59
C SER A 276 -1.85 21.97 3.68
N GLU A 277 -2.69 21.15 4.28
CA GLU A 277 -3.76 20.46 3.56
C GLU A 277 -4.97 21.41 3.45
N VAL A 278 -5.09 22.01 2.27
CA VAL A 278 -6.09 23.00 1.91
C VAL A 278 -7.34 22.34 1.37
N ASP A 279 -8.47 22.65 1.99
CA ASP A 279 -9.78 22.18 1.53
C ASP A 279 -10.10 22.76 0.14
N ILE A 280 -10.43 21.87 -0.80
CA ILE A 280 -11.11 22.22 -2.05
C ILE A 280 -12.58 22.40 -1.71
N LEU A 281 -13.11 23.61 -1.81
CA LEU A 281 -14.50 23.95 -1.52
C LEU A 281 -15.46 23.40 -2.59
N ALA A 282 -16.77 23.37 -2.29
CA ALA A 282 -17.78 22.71 -3.14
C ALA A 282 -17.86 23.24 -4.58
N ASP A 283 -17.40 24.47 -4.83
CA ASP A 283 -17.36 25.11 -6.14
C ASP A 283 -15.98 25.01 -6.82
N GLY A 284 -14.99 24.37 -6.18
CA GLY A 284 -13.62 24.21 -6.66
C GLY A 284 -12.67 25.34 -6.29
N THR A 285 -13.10 26.34 -5.52
CA THR A 285 -12.17 27.29 -4.89
C THR A 285 -11.42 26.65 -3.73
N LEU A 286 -10.30 27.24 -3.33
CA LEU A 286 -9.51 26.80 -2.18
C LEU A 286 -9.94 27.57 -0.92
N ASP A 287 -9.77 26.93 0.24
CA ASP A 287 -10.16 27.50 1.53
C ASP A 287 -9.22 28.61 2.04
N TYR A 288 -8.05 28.77 1.41
CA TYR A 288 -7.15 29.93 1.56
C TYR A 288 -7.07 30.76 0.27
N ASP A 289 -6.79 32.05 0.44
CA ASP A 289 -6.48 32.93 -0.70
C ASP A 289 -5.02 32.79 -1.14
N ASP A 290 -4.74 33.16 -2.39
CA ASP A 290 -3.42 33.02 -3.02
C ASP A 290 -2.27 33.67 -2.22
N ARG A 291 -2.53 34.73 -1.46
CA ARG A 291 -1.48 35.38 -0.64
C ARG A 291 -1.06 34.49 0.52
N ILE A 292 -2.01 33.74 1.09
CA ILE A 292 -1.73 32.75 2.14
C ILE A 292 -1.08 31.51 1.53
N LEU A 293 -1.58 31.05 0.38
CA LEU A 293 -1.01 29.87 -0.30
C LEU A 293 0.47 30.07 -0.64
N ALA A 294 0.85 31.27 -1.08
CA ALA A 294 2.23 31.65 -1.39
C ALA A 294 3.20 31.65 -0.17
N MET A 295 2.71 31.45 1.05
CA MET A 295 3.54 31.36 2.26
C MET A 295 4.04 29.95 2.54
N PHE A 296 3.48 28.93 1.88
CA PHE A 296 3.84 27.53 2.10
C PHE A 296 4.95 27.10 1.16
N ASP A 297 5.80 26.19 1.63
CA ASP A 297 6.74 25.45 0.78
C ASP A 297 5.99 24.43 -0.09
N ILE A 298 4.91 23.84 0.44
CA ILE A 298 4.08 22.84 -0.26
C ILE A 298 2.60 23.03 0.12
N VAL A 299 1.74 23.14 -0.89
CA VAL A 299 0.28 23.13 -0.76
C VAL A 299 -0.27 21.78 -1.20
N VAL A 300 -0.94 21.11 -0.26
CA VAL A 300 -1.66 19.87 -0.51
C VAL A 300 -3.14 20.19 -0.62
N ALA A 301 -3.80 19.92 -1.74
CA ALA A 301 -5.22 20.19 -1.92
C ALA A 301 -6.04 18.91 -1.80
N ALA A 302 -7.16 18.94 -1.07
CA ALA A 302 -7.97 17.76 -0.81
C ALA A 302 -9.48 18.05 -0.76
N VAL A 303 -10.30 17.05 -1.12
CA VAL A 303 -11.76 17.11 -0.98
C VAL A 303 -12.19 16.44 0.32
N HIS A 304 -12.77 17.21 1.25
CA HIS A 304 -13.29 16.68 2.54
C HIS A 304 -14.81 16.80 2.72
N SER A 305 -15.51 17.39 1.76
CA SER A 305 -16.94 17.66 1.84
C SER A 305 -17.63 17.48 0.50
N GLY A 306 -18.97 17.47 0.49
CA GLY A 306 -19.72 17.38 -0.76
C GLY A 306 -19.55 16.05 -1.52
N PHE A 307 -19.28 14.95 -0.82
CA PHE A 307 -19.00 13.63 -1.42
C PHE A 307 -20.17 13.05 -2.24
N SER A 308 -21.36 13.64 -2.16
CA SER A 308 -22.55 13.26 -2.92
C SER A 308 -22.72 14.02 -4.24
N GLN A 309 -21.79 14.91 -4.61
CA GLN A 309 -21.79 15.55 -5.92
C GLN A 309 -21.69 14.50 -7.02
N ASP A 310 -22.36 14.75 -8.15
CA ASP A 310 -22.26 13.86 -9.32
C ASP A 310 -20.86 13.91 -9.93
N ARG A 311 -20.50 12.85 -10.68
CA ARG A 311 -19.20 12.69 -11.33
C ARG A 311 -18.71 13.95 -12.04
N ARG A 312 -19.56 14.63 -12.82
CA ARG A 312 -19.15 15.79 -13.62
C ARG A 312 -18.83 16.98 -12.72
N THR A 313 -19.68 17.23 -11.73
CA THR A 313 -19.48 18.33 -10.77
C THR A 313 -18.23 18.11 -9.93
N MET A 314 -18.03 16.91 -9.38
CA MET A 314 -16.84 16.59 -8.57
C MET A 314 -15.54 16.68 -9.40
N THR A 315 -15.56 16.17 -10.63
CA THR A 315 -14.41 16.28 -11.53
C THR A 315 -14.07 17.74 -11.82
N SER A 316 -15.08 18.57 -12.14
CA SER A 316 -14.85 19.99 -12.44
C SER A 316 -14.33 20.75 -11.21
N ARG A 317 -14.81 20.39 -10.01
CA ARG A 317 -14.34 20.92 -8.73
C ARG A 317 -12.86 20.64 -8.50
N ILE A 318 -12.43 19.39 -8.70
CA ILE A 318 -11.03 18.99 -8.53
C ILE A 318 -10.14 19.63 -9.61
N VAL A 319 -10.57 19.61 -10.87
CA VAL A 319 -9.85 20.22 -11.98
C VAL A 319 -9.59 21.71 -11.72
N ARG A 320 -10.62 22.45 -11.31
CA ARG A 320 -10.48 23.88 -10.98
C ARG A 320 -9.45 24.13 -9.87
N ALA A 321 -9.34 23.22 -8.89
CA ALA A 321 -8.39 23.36 -7.80
C ALA A 321 -6.95 23.14 -8.25
N ILE A 322 -6.69 22.09 -9.04
CA ILE A 322 -5.34 21.76 -9.53
C ILE A 322 -4.86 22.69 -10.66
N GLU A 323 -5.75 23.48 -11.25
CA GLU A 323 -5.40 24.59 -12.15
C GLU A 323 -4.86 25.84 -11.41
N ASN A 324 -4.98 25.90 -10.08
CA ASN A 324 -4.38 26.97 -9.29
C ASN A 324 -2.85 26.77 -9.21
N GLU A 325 -2.08 27.81 -9.53
CA GLU A 325 -0.61 27.75 -9.64
C GLU A 325 0.10 27.42 -8.32
N PHE A 326 -0.58 27.62 -7.18
CA PHE A 326 -0.04 27.30 -5.87
C PHE A 326 -0.33 25.87 -5.42
N VAL A 327 -1.12 25.07 -6.16
CA VAL A 327 -1.43 23.68 -5.76
C VAL A 327 -0.37 22.72 -6.28
N ASP A 328 0.42 22.17 -5.36
CA ASP A 328 1.51 21.26 -5.67
C ASP A 328 1.05 19.80 -5.73
N ILE A 329 0.27 19.36 -4.74
CA ILE A 329 -0.12 17.96 -4.55
C ILE A 329 -1.65 17.85 -4.41
N LEU A 330 -2.27 16.95 -5.18
CA LEU A 330 -3.65 16.52 -4.97
C LEU A 330 -3.69 15.29 -4.05
N ALA A 331 -4.18 15.46 -2.83
CA ALA A 331 -4.24 14.40 -1.82
C ALA A 331 -5.50 13.52 -1.95
N HIS A 332 -5.32 12.22 -1.66
CA HIS A 332 -6.31 11.14 -1.63
C HIS A 332 -7.51 11.37 -2.58
N PRO A 333 -7.27 11.36 -3.91
CA PRO A 333 -8.13 11.98 -4.92
C PRO A 333 -9.53 11.37 -5.11
N THR A 334 -9.81 10.23 -4.48
CA THR A 334 -11.12 9.55 -4.54
C THR A 334 -11.89 9.70 -3.23
N GLY A 335 -11.22 10.14 -2.17
CA GLY A 335 -11.76 10.22 -0.81
C GLY A 335 -12.24 8.88 -0.27
N ARG A 336 -11.77 7.74 -0.78
CA ARG A 336 -12.19 6.42 -0.32
C ARG A 336 -11.68 6.10 1.09
N LEU A 337 -12.40 5.22 1.78
CA LEU A 337 -11.98 4.56 3.02
C LEU A 337 -12.27 3.05 2.90
N LEU A 338 -11.24 2.23 2.81
CA LEU A 338 -11.32 0.79 2.59
C LEU A 338 -12.17 0.11 3.68
N GLY A 339 -13.27 -0.49 3.26
CA GLY A 339 -14.22 -1.17 4.15
C GLY A 339 -15.32 -0.28 4.72
N GLU A 340 -15.25 1.04 4.52
CA GLU A 340 -16.19 2.03 5.08
C GLU A 340 -16.87 2.90 4.01
N ARG A 341 -16.08 3.48 3.09
CA ARG A 341 -16.55 4.41 2.05
C ARG A 341 -15.89 4.08 0.71
N ILE A 342 -16.71 3.84 -0.33
CA ILE A 342 -16.21 3.46 -1.67
C ILE A 342 -15.37 4.58 -2.32
N GLY A 343 -15.69 5.85 -2.01
CA GLY A 343 -15.14 7.04 -2.67
C GLY A 343 -16.26 7.84 -3.31
N TYR A 344 -16.04 9.13 -3.56
CA TYR A 344 -16.97 9.96 -4.33
C TYR A 344 -16.82 9.67 -5.84
N GLU A 345 -17.84 10.00 -6.62
CA GLU A 345 -17.77 9.80 -8.07
C GLU A 345 -16.87 10.87 -8.69
N VAL A 346 -15.74 10.46 -9.27
CA VAL A 346 -14.78 11.35 -9.93
C VAL A 346 -14.24 10.69 -11.19
N ASP A 347 -14.02 11.50 -12.22
CA ASP A 347 -13.31 11.08 -13.43
C ASP A 347 -11.80 11.19 -13.22
N ILE A 348 -11.19 10.14 -12.67
CA ILE A 348 -9.74 10.12 -12.40
C ILE A 348 -8.92 10.24 -13.67
N ASP A 349 -9.39 9.73 -14.81
CA ASP A 349 -8.65 9.84 -16.07
C ASP A 349 -8.54 11.32 -16.47
N ARG A 350 -9.62 12.10 -16.36
CA ARG A 350 -9.58 13.55 -16.60
C ARG A 350 -8.72 14.30 -15.58
N VAL A 351 -8.74 13.90 -14.31
CA VAL A 351 -7.89 14.52 -13.27
C VAL A 351 -6.40 14.29 -13.58
N ILE A 352 -6.02 13.08 -13.99
CA ILE A 352 -4.65 12.75 -14.40
C ILE A 352 -4.22 13.57 -15.62
N GLU A 353 -5.08 13.70 -16.64
CA GLU A 353 -4.78 14.53 -17.82
C GLU A 353 -4.46 15.98 -17.43
N VAL A 354 -5.29 16.60 -16.58
CA VAL A 354 -5.06 17.98 -16.14
C VAL A 354 -3.83 18.09 -15.26
N ALA A 355 -3.60 17.14 -14.35
CA ALA A 355 -2.39 17.11 -13.52
C ALA A 355 -1.11 17.04 -14.36
N ALA A 356 -1.14 16.33 -15.49
CA ALA A 356 -0.02 16.31 -16.45
C ALA A 356 0.18 17.66 -17.15
N GLU A 357 -0.92 18.39 -17.44
CA GLU A 357 -0.89 19.72 -18.07
C GLU A 357 -0.39 20.80 -17.10
N THR A 358 -0.80 20.76 -15.83
CA THR A 358 -0.47 21.74 -14.80
C THR A 358 0.84 21.43 -14.08
N GLY A 359 1.32 20.20 -14.16
CA GLY A 359 2.46 19.73 -13.39
C GLY A 359 2.13 19.40 -11.93
N THR A 360 0.84 19.39 -11.56
CA THR A 360 0.38 18.98 -10.23
C THR A 360 0.71 17.51 -9.97
N ILE A 361 1.21 17.23 -8.77
CA ILE A 361 1.55 15.89 -8.31
C ILE A 361 0.30 15.21 -7.74
N ILE A 362 0.20 13.88 -7.88
CA ILE A 362 -0.92 13.12 -7.31
C ILE A 362 -0.42 12.21 -6.18
N GLU A 363 -1.11 12.27 -5.04
CA GLU A 363 -0.77 11.49 -3.85
C GLU A 363 -1.18 10.00 -4.00
N ILE A 364 -0.30 9.12 -3.52
CA ILE A 364 -0.58 7.77 -3.04
C ILE A 364 -0.55 7.82 -1.51
N ASN A 365 -1.70 8.06 -0.92
CA ASN A 365 -1.86 8.11 0.51
C ASN A 365 -1.62 6.72 1.12
N ALA A 366 -0.55 6.59 1.89
CA ALA A 366 -0.08 5.35 2.46
C ALA A 366 -0.89 4.89 3.69
N SER A 367 -1.85 5.69 4.16
CA SER A 367 -2.72 5.29 5.26
C SER A 367 -3.44 3.96 4.94
N PRO A 368 -3.37 2.95 5.82
CA PRO A 368 -3.92 1.62 5.57
C PRO A 368 -5.44 1.60 5.39
N SER A 369 -6.14 2.65 5.83
CA SER A 369 -7.57 2.84 5.61
C SER A 369 -7.88 3.50 4.27
N ARG A 370 -6.92 4.15 3.60
CA ARG A 370 -7.11 4.87 2.33
C ARG A 370 -6.49 4.13 1.15
N LEU A 371 -5.16 3.97 1.16
CA LEU A 371 -4.35 3.50 0.02
C LEU A 371 -4.66 4.25 -1.27
N ASP A 372 -4.89 5.56 -1.22
CA ASP A 372 -5.49 6.34 -2.31
C ASP A 372 -4.49 7.40 -2.81
N LEU A 373 -3.99 7.35 -4.04
CA LEU A 373 -4.46 6.63 -5.21
C LEU A 373 -4.21 5.11 -5.22
N ASN A 374 -5.13 4.34 -5.82
CA ASN A 374 -4.93 2.90 -6.01
C ASN A 374 -3.86 2.57 -7.06
N ASP A 375 -3.41 1.31 -7.09
CA ASP A 375 -2.34 0.84 -7.98
C ASP A 375 -2.65 1.01 -9.47
N ILE A 376 -3.91 0.82 -9.87
CA ILE A 376 -4.35 0.95 -11.27
C ILE A 376 -4.23 2.40 -11.73
N ASN A 377 -4.75 3.34 -10.95
CA ASN A 377 -4.75 4.75 -11.32
C ASN A 377 -3.37 5.37 -11.13
N ALA A 378 -2.58 4.95 -10.13
CA ALA A 378 -1.19 5.37 -9.99
C ALA A 378 -0.35 4.97 -11.21
N ARG A 379 -0.58 3.76 -11.76
CA ARG A 379 0.07 3.34 -13.01
C ARG A 379 -0.33 4.21 -14.20
N LYS A 380 -1.62 4.56 -14.33
CA LYS A 380 -2.08 5.48 -15.38
C LYS A 380 -1.45 6.88 -15.24
N ALA A 381 -1.29 7.36 -14.01
CA ALA A 381 -0.64 8.63 -13.72
C ALA A 381 0.82 8.63 -14.21
N LYS A 382 1.59 7.58 -13.86
CA LYS A 382 2.94 7.36 -14.40
C LYS A 382 2.96 7.33 -15.93
N GLU A 383 2.08 6.53 -16.54
CA GLU A 383 1.99 6.39 -18.00
C GLU A 383 1.62 7.72 -18.70
N SER A 384 1.00 8.66 -17.98
CA SER A 384 0.65 10.00 -18.46
C SER A 384 1.73 11.05 -18.16
N GLY A 385 2.85 10.67 -17.53
CA GLY A 385 3.93 11.58 -17.15
C GLY A 385 3.68 12.38 -15.88
N VAL A 386 2.65 12.02 -15.10
CA VAL A 386 2.36 12.66 -13.81
C VAL A 386 3.30 12.09 -12.75
N MET A 387 4.00 12.99 -12.06
CA MET A 387 4.78 12.65 -10.88
C MET A 387 3.86 12.34 -9.70
N LEU A 388 4.20 11.34 -8.89
CA LEU A 388 3.42 10.95 -7.72
C LEU A 388 4.14 11.33 -6.43
N ALA A 389 3.40 11.47 -5.34
CA ALA A 389 3.93 11.54 -3.98
C ALA A 389 3.39 10.36 -3.16
N ILE A 390 4.18 9.81 -2.25
CA ILE A 390 3.76 8.75 -1.33
C ILE A 390 3.83 9.31 0.07
N ASP A 391 2.68 9.62 0.66
CA ASP A 391 2.62 10.33 1.94
C ASP A 391 1.69 9.62 2.91
N THR A 392 1.98 9.70 4.21
CA THR A 392 1.29 8.85 5.20
C THR A 392 0.01 9.42 5.76
N ASP A 393 -0.24 10.73 5.57
CA ASP A 393 -1.36 11.43 6.22
C ASP A 393 -1.27 11.21 7.75
N ALA A 394 -0.05 11.34 8.27
CA ALA A 394 0.29 10.93 9.62
C ALA A 394 -0.25 11.92 10.65
N HIS A 395 -1.22 11.46 11.44
CA HIS A 395 -1.75 12.15 12.62
C HIS A 395 -1.08 11.73 13.94
N SER A 396 -0.10 10.82 13.88
CA SER A 396 0.73 10.45 15.02
C SER A 396 2.07 9.89 14.54
N VAL A 397 3.07 9.85 15.40
CA VAL A 397 4.39 9.29 15.08
C VAL A 397 4.32 7.85 14.56
N ASP A 398 3.40 7.03 15.07
CA ASP A 398 3.26 5.65 14.61
C ASP A 398 2.68 5.54 13.20
N HIS A 399 1.96 6.56 12.72
CA HIS A 399 1.42 6.58 11.36
C HIS A 399 2.51 6.83 10.30
N LEU A 400 3.65 7.43 10.66
CA LEU A 400 4.79 7.58 9.74
C LEU A 400 5.32 6.22 9.24
N LYS A 401 5.08 5.14 9.99
CA LYS A 401 5.41 3.77 9.58
C LYS A 401 4.52 3.24 8.46
N PHE A 402 3.42 3.92 8.14
CA PHE A 402 2.50 3.49 7.08
C PHE A 402 3.10 3.64 5.69
N MET A 403 4.23 4.35 5.54
CA MET A 403 4.94 4.55 4.28
C MET A 403 5.14 3.24 3.49
N ASP A 404 5.42 2.12 4.18
CA ASP A 404 5.54 0.81 3.52
C ASP A 404 4.29 0.46 2.70
N PHE A 405 3.08 0.72 3.19
CA PHE A 405 1.86 0.44 2.43
C PHE A 405 1.78 1.25 1.13
N GLY A 406 2.15 2.53 1.17
CA GLY A 406 2.21 3.40 0.00
C GLY A 406 3.24 2.92 -1.02
N VAL A 407 4.44 2.54 -0.54
CA VAL A 407 5.48 1.91 -1.36
C VAL A 407 4.97 0.59 -1.98
N GLN A 408 4.22 -0.23 -1.25
CA GLN A 408 3.62 -1.45 -1.83
C GLN A 408 2.62 -1.12 -2.95
N VAL A 409 1.83 -0.05 -2.83
CA VAL A 409 0.93 0.42 -3.90
C VAL A 409 1.74 0.90 -5.11
N ALA A 410 2.77 1.71 -4.88
CA ALA A 410 3.68 2.21 -5.91
C ALA A 410 4.36 1.07 -6.68
N ARG A 411 4.84 0.04 -5.98
CA ARG A 411 5.43 -1.17 -6.59
C ARG A 411 4.45 -1.91 -7.49
N ARG A 412 3.20 -2.07 -7.05
CA ARG A 412 2.11 -2.66 -7.87
C ARG A 412 1.74 -1.79 -9.08
N ALA A 413 1.93 -0.48 -8.96
CA ALA A 413 1.74 0.50 -10.02
C ALA A 413 2.95 0.63 -10.98
N TRP A 414 4.00 -0.18 -10.78
CA TRP A 414 5.23 -0.17 -11.57
C TRP A 414 6.04 1.12 -11.43
N LEU A 415 5.93 1.81 -10.30
CA LEU A 415 6.70 3.02 -10.06
C LEU A 415 8.16 2.68 -9.74
N GLU A 416 9.04 3.48 -10.31
CA GLU A 416 10.48 3.52 -10.10
C GLU A 416 10.79 4.79 -9.29
N PRO A 417 11.98 4.92 -8.67
CA PRO A 417 12.29 6.10 -7.84
C PRO A 417 12.06 7.43 -8.55
N GLY A 418 12.39 7.54 -9.84
CA GLY A 418 12.21 8.76 -10.63
C GLY A 418 10.75 9.20 -10.86
N ASP A 419 9.77 8.34 -10.58
CA ASP A 419 8.34 8.67 -10.71
C ASP A 419 7.78 9.33 -9.43
N VAL A 420 8.55 9.35 -8.33
CA VAL A 420 8.06 9.70 -6.99
C VAL A 420 8.84 10.87 -6.39
N LEU A 421 8.14 11.93 -6.01
CA LEU A 421 8.72 13.15 -5.44
C LEU A 421 9.53 12.88 -4.17
N ASN A 422 9.05 11.97 -3.32
CA ASN A 422 9.66 11.62 -2.03
C ASN A 422 11.08 11.03 -2.13
N THR A 423 11.57 10.72 -3.33
CA THR A 423 12.93 10.20 -3.56
C THR A 423 13.96 11.31 -3.83
N MET A 424 13.49 12.54 -3.98
CA MET A 424 14.32 13.70 -4.26
C MET A 424 14.97 14.26 -3.00
N SER A 425 16.06 15.01 -3.16
CA SER A 425 16.59 15.80 -2.05
C SER A 425 15.60 16.93 -1.72
N VAL A 426 15.59 17.43 -0.48
CA VAL A 426 14.73 18.57 -0.12
C VAL A 426 14.91 19.77 -1.07
N THR A 427 16.14 20.03 -1.52
CA THR A 427 16.43 21.09 -2.48
C THR A 427 15.78 20.85 -3.84
N ASP A 428 15.72 19.59 -4.30
CA ASP A 428 15.11 19.26 -5.57
C ASP A 428 13.58 19.16 -5.46
N VAL A 429 13.04 18.78 -4.30
CA VAL A 429 11.61 18.89 -3.98
C VAL A 429 11.17 20.35 -4.13
N LEU A 430 11.83 21.28 -3.44
CA LEU A 430 11.49 22.71 -3.48
C LEU A 430 11.60 23.31 -4.89
N LYS A 431 12.56 22.87 -5.71
CA LYS A 431 12.66 23.29 -7.12
C LYS A 431 11.59 22.69 -8.02
N ARG A 432 11.02 21.54 -7.64
CA ARG A 432 9.98 20.86 -8.43
C ARG A 432 8.62 21.50 -8.19
N VAL A 433 8.38 22.02 -7.00
CA VAL A 433 7.10 22.65 -6.59
C VAL A 433 7.14 24.18 -6.71
N GLY A 434 8.32 24.82 -6.63
CA GLY A 434 8.48 26.29 -6.66
C GLY A 434 8.98 26.90 -7.96
#